data_AF-A0AAU5M179-F1
#
_entry.id   AF-A0AAU5M179-F1
#
_cell.length_a   1.000
_cell.length_b   1.000
_cell.length_c   1.000
_cell.angle_alpha   90.00
_cell.angle_beta   90.00
_cell.angle_gamma   90.00
#
_symmetry.space_group_name_H-M   'P 1'
#
loop_
_entity.id
_entity.type
_entity.pdbx_description
1 polymer ?
#
loop_
_entity_poly.entity_id
_entity_poly.type
_entity_poly.pdbx_seq_one_letter_code
_entity_poly.pdbx_strand_id
1 'polypeptide(L)'
;MRRAHAVHPLAAVQSEYSLFARDPETNGVLDTCRELGIGFVPYSPLGRGFLSGEITSVDDLARDDVRLTLPWFSPANIAHNVRVVQTLRRLAEAKGASTSQLALAWVIAQDTSTPRAPTASQPAPATHSPKASPPPVDSGDLSGCQCSRLRASPGLHPAGR
;
A
#
# COMPACT_ATOMS: atom_id res chain seq x y z
N MET A 1 16.96 8.85 7.82
CA MET A 1 17.14 8.99 6.35
C MET A 1 18.15 10.07 5.97
N ARG A 2 17.93 11.37 6.23
CA ARG A 2 18.84 12.46 5.81
C ARG A 2 20.30 12.26 6.23
N ARG A 3 20.53 11.92 7.50
CA ARG A 3 21.88 11.62 8.02
C ARG A 3 22.59 10.49 7.25
N ALA A 4 21.87 9.42 6.90
CA ALA A 4 22.43 8.30 6.16
C ALA A 4 22.68 8.68 4.69
N HIS A 5 21.73 9.39 4.06
CA HIS A 5 21.86 9.86 2.68
C HIS A 5 23.03 10.84 2.49
N ALA A 6 23.36 11.63 3.52
CA ALA A 6 24.53 12.52 3.52
C ALA A 6 25.88 11.77 3.55
N VAL A 7 25.90 10.52 4.05
CA VAL A 7 27.10 9.66 4.05
C VAL A 7 27.20 8.89 2.74
N HIS A 8 26.08 8.32 2.28
CA HIS A 8 25.99 7.61 1.00
C HIS A 8 24.58 7.72 0.42
N PRO A 9 24.42 8.04 -0.88
CA PRO A 9 23.10 8.15 -1.51
C PRO A 9 22.27 6.87 -1.31
N LEU A 10 21.12 7.03 -0.66
CA LEU A 10 20.14 5.96 -0.50
C LEU A 10 19.34 5.82 -1.79
N ALA A 11 19.33 4.63 -2.38
CA ALA A 11 18.54 4.36 -3.59
C ALA A 11 17.04 4.23 -3.30
N ALA A 12 16.68 3.59 -2.18
CA ALA A 12 15.29 3.38 -1.81
C ALA A 12 15.09 3.24 -0.29
N VAL A 13 13.86 3.47 0.16
CA VAL A 13 13.38 3.09 1.50
C VAL A 13 12.16 2.19 1.34
N GLN A 14 12.07 1.16 2.18
CA GLN A 14 10.89 0.31 2.27
C GLN A 14 10.11 0.66 3.54
N SER A 15 8.80 0.86 3.43
CA SER A 15 7.94 1.18 4.58
C SER A 15 6.51 0.69 4.34
N GLU A 16 5.77 0.35 5.40
CA GLU A 16 4.40 -0.14 5.29
C GLU A 16 3.49 0.93 4.67
N TYR A 17 2.82 0.58 3.58
CA TYR A 17 1.94 1.52 2.87
C TYR A 17 0.83 0.80 2.10
N SER A 18 -0.41 1.14 2.41
CA SER A 18 -1.62 0.58 1.78
C SER A 18 -2.84 1.48 2.08
N LEU A 19 -4.03 1.09 1.61
CA LEU A 19 -5.28 1.76 2.03
C LEU A 19 -5.49 1.75 3.56
N PHE A 20 -4.89 0.79 4.27
CA PHE A 20 -5.03 0.65 5.73
C PHE A 20 -3.87 1.31 6.51
N ALA A 21 -2.71 1.49 5.90
CA ALA A 21 -1.52 2.06 6.53
C ALA A 21 -1.00 3.24 5.72
N ARG A 22 -1.15 4.46 6.25
CA ARG A 22 -0.86 5.71 5.54
C ARG A 22 0.08 6.65 6.30
N ASP A 23 0.76 6.17 7.35
CA ASP A 23 1.74 6.96 8.11
C ASP A 23 2.80 7.65 7.25
N PRO A 24 3.34 7.01 6.18
CA PRO A 24 4.32 7.66 5.31
C PRO A 24 3.87 8.99 4.69
N GLU A 25 2.56 9.24 4.60
CA GLU A 25 1.99 10.50 4.09
C GLU A 25 2.06 11.66 5.09
N THR A 26 2.19 11.39 6.39
CA THR A 26 2.13 12.42 7.43
C THR A 26 3.39 12.48 8.29
N ASN A 27 4.17 11.41 8.36
CA ASN A 27 5.39 11.34 9.17
C ASN A 27 6.64 11.87 8.45
N GLY A 28 6.49 12.41 7.23
CA GLY A 28 7.56 13.01 6.44
C GLY A 28 8.45 12.03 5.66
N VAL A 29 8.18 10.71 5.69
CA VAL A 29 8.94 9.73 4.91
C VAL A 29 8.76 9.95 3.41
N LEU A 30 7.52 10.09 2.92
CA LEU A 30 7.27 10.32 1.49
C LEU A 30 7.86 11.66 1.03
N ASP A 31 7.71 12.71 1.83
CA ASP A 31 8.27 14.03 1.50
C ASP A 31 9.79 13.98 1.43
N THR A 32 10.44 13.34 2.40
CA THR A 32 11.90 13.15 2.38
C THR A 32 12.35 12.33 1.16
N CYS A 33 11.57 11.32 0.74
CA CYS A 33 11.86 10.54 -0.46
C CYS A 33 11.83 11.42 -1.71
N ARG A 34 10.77 12.23 -1.87
CA ARG A 34 10.61 13.14 -3.00
C ARG A 34 11.70 14.20 -3.05
N GLU A 35 12.02 14.80 -1.90
CA GLU A 35 13.06 15.84 -1.79
C GLU A 35 14.46 15.33 -2.16
N LEU A 36 14.80 14.11 -1.74
CA LEU A 36 16.13 13.54 -1.93
C LEU A 36 16.26 12.63 -3.16
N GLY A 37 15.18 12.46 -3.93
CA GLY A 37 15.15 11.54 -5.08
C GLY A 37 15.31 10.05 -4.69
N ILE A 38 14.93 9.68 -3.46
CA ILE A 38 14.98 8.30 -2.96
C ILE A 38 13.70 7.58 -3.41
N GLY A 39 13.82 6.37 -3.96
CA GLY A 39 12.65 5.55 -4.29
C GLY A 39 11.90 5.10 -3.04
N PHE A 40 10.57 5.05 -3.09
CA PHE A 40 9.77 4.47 -2.01
C PHE A 40 9.20 3.11 -2.44
N VAL A 41 9.43 2.10 -1.61
CA VAL A 41 8.98 0.72 -1.84
C VAL A 41 7.89 0.39 -0.82
N PRO A 42 6.61 0.29 -1.23
CA PRO A 42 5.52 -0.03 -0.31
C PRO A 42 5.65 -1.48 0.18
N TYR A 43 5.79 -1.64 1.48
CA TYR A 43 5.69 -2.94 2.16
C TYR A 43 4.23 -3.24 2.51
N SER A 44 3.83 -4.51 2.36
CA SER A 44 2.47 -4.99 2.61
C SER A 44 1.35 -4.18 1.92
N PRO A 45 1.43 -3.93 0.60
CA PRO A 45 0.46 -3.06 -0.09
C PRO A 45 -0.98 -3.59 -0.10
N LEU A 46 -1.17 -4.88 0.16
CA LEU A 46 -2.47 -5.52 0.31
C LEU A 46 -2.95 -5.62 1.78
N GLY A 47 -2.36 -4.85 2.70
CA GLY A 47 -2.73 -4.91 4.12
C GLY A 47 -2.57 -6.31 4.70
N ARG A 48 -1.47 -6.99 4.34
CA ARG A 48 -1.14 -8.37 4.76
C ARG A 48 -2.22 -9.40 4.37
N GLY A 49 -2.81 -9.19 3.19
CA GLY A 49 -3.82 -10.05 2.61
C GLY A 49 -5.26 -9.59 2.89
N PHE A 50 -5.48 -8.66 3.83
CA PHE A 50 -6.83 -8.18 4.17
C PHE A 50 -7.53 -7.54 2.95
N LEU A 51 -6.80 -6.73 2.17
CA LEU A 51 -7.35 -6.01 1.02
C LEU A 51 -7.61 -6.91 -0.20
N SER A 52 -7.29 -8.20 -0.14
CA SER A 52 -7.71 -9.17 -1.16
C SER A 52 -9.21 -9.42 -1.16
N GLY A 53 -9.85 -9.30 0.02
CA GLY A 53 -11.25 -9.66 0.23
C GLY A 53 -11.49 -11.13 0.58
N GLU A 54 -10.44 -11.93 0.77
CA GLU A 54 -10.56 -13.34 1.19
C GLU A 54 -10.78 -13.49 2.69
N ILE A 55 -10.36 -12.51 3.50
CA ILE A 55 -10.47 -12.54 4.97
C ILE A 55 -11.74 -11.79 5.39
N THR A 56 -12.67 -12.52 5.99
CA THR A 56 -14.00 -12.05 6.37
C THR A 56 -14.28 -12.22 7.86
N SER A 57 -13.57 -13.11 8.55
CA SER A 57 -13.58 -13.32 9.99
C SER A 57 -12.16 -13.56 10.53
N VAL A 58 -12.00 -13.46 11.85
CA VAL A 58 -10.76 -13.86 12.54
C VAL A 58 -10.55 -15.37 12.45
N ASP A 59 -11.64 -16.11 12.27
CA ASP A 59 -11.64 -17.58 12.14
C ASP A 59 -11.09 -18.05 10.78
N ASP A 60 -10.98 -17.15 9.80
CA ASP A 60 -10.31 -17.43 8.52
C ASP A 60 -8.78 -17.53 8.68
N LEU A 61 -8.26 -17.19 9.86
CA LEU A 61 -6.84 -17.27 10.22
C LEU A 61 -6.56 -18.45 11.12
N ALA A 62 -5.37 -19.05 10.96
CA ALA A 62 -4.87 -20.05 11.90
C ALA A 62 -4.72 -19.44 13.31
N ARG A 63 -4.88 -20.27 14.34
CA ARG A 63 -4.86 -19.82 15.75
C ARG A 63 -3.53 -19.18 16.16
N ASP A 64 -2.44 -19.55 15.51
CA ASP A 64 -1.07 -19.06 15.74
C ASP A 64 -0.64 -18.00 14.70
N ASP A 65 -1.56 -17.50 13.87
CA ASP A 65 -1.25 -16.49 12.86
C ASP A 65 -0.88 -15.15 13.50
N VAL A 66 0.31 -14.64 13.17
CA VAL A 66 0.81 -13.36 13.69
C VAL A 66 -0.10 -12.18 13.37
N ARG A 67 -0.91 -12.26 12.30
CA ARG A 67 -1.85 -11.19 11.93
C ARG A 67 -2.90 -10.96 13.01
N LEU A 68 -3.23 -11.96 13.84
CA LEU A 68 -4.13 -11.81 14.98
C LEU A 68 -3.61 -10.85 16.05
N THR A 69 -2.30 -10.55 16.06
CA THR A 69 -1.70 -9.52 16.94
C THR A 69 -1.92 -8.09 16.43
N LEU A 70 -2.30 -7.93 15.16
CA LEU A 70 -2.48 -6.64 14.54
C LEU A 70 -3.89 -6.10 14.80
N PRO A 71 -4.05 -4.80 15.09
CA PRO A 71 -5.35 -4.20 15.40
C PRO A 71 -6.40 -4.45 14.32
N TRP A 72 -6.00 -4.54 13.04
CA TRP A 72 -6.93 -4.73 11.92
C TRP A 72 -7.66 -6.07 11.93
N PHE A 73 -7.04 -7.09 12.52
CA PHE A 73 -7.58 -8.45 12.64
C PHE A 73 -8.12 -8.73 14.04
N SER A 74 -8.22 -7.71 14.90
CA SER A 74 -8.86 -7.88 16.20
C SER A 74 -10.39 -8.07 16.03
N PRO A 75 -11.05 -8.82 16.93
CA PRO A 75 -12.51 -8.99 16.89
C PRO A 75 -13.28 -7.66 16.92
N ALA A 76 -12.73 -6.64 17.58
CA ALA A 76 -13.34 -5.31 17.67
C ALA A 76 -13.35 -4.56 16.32
N ASN A 77 -12.35 -4.79 15.46
CA ASN A 77 -12.13 -4.01 14.24
C ASN A 77 -12.48 -4.77 12.96
N ILE A 78 -12.41 -6.11 12.97
CA ILE A 78 -12.52 -6.89 11.74
C ILE A 78 -13.84 -6.66 11.02
N ALA A 79 -14.95 -6.59 11.75
CA ALA A 79 -16.28 -6.36 11.16
C ALA A 79 -16.36 -5.00 10.42
N HIS A 80 -15.69 -3.97 10.94
CA HIS A 80 -15.61 -2.67 10.27
C HIS A 80 -14.70 -2.75 9.04
N ASN A 81 -13.51 -3.33 9.18
CA ASN A 81 -12.55 -3.44 8.08
C ASN A 81 -13.10 -4.28 6.92
N VAL A 82 -13.89 -5.31 7.20
CA VAL A 82 -14.62 -6.06 6.17
C VAL A 82 -15.58 -5.15 5.41
N ARG A 83 -16.34 -4.27 6.06
CA ARG A 83 -17.23 -3.31 5.36
C ARG A 83 -16.47 -2.35 4.44
N VAL A 84 -15.26 -1.96 4.84
CA VAL A 84 -14.36 -1.15 4.02
C VAL A 84 -13.95 -1.93 2.77
N VAL A 85 -13.54 -3.19 2.92
CA VAL A 85 -13.20 -4.06 1.78
C VAL A 85 -14.41 -4.36 0.90
N GLN A 86 -15.62 -4.51 1.45
CA GLN A 86 -16.84 -4.65 0.64
C GLN A 86 -17.10 -3.42 -0.23
N THR A 87 -16.74 -2.23 0.26
CA THR A 87 -16.83 -1.01 -0.56
C THR A 87 -15.77 -1.01 -1.66
N LEU A 88 -14.54 -1.42 -1.34
CA LEU A 88 -13.49 -1.60 -2.33
C LEU A 88 -13.88 -2.63 -3.40
N ARG A 89 -14.56 -3.71 -3.01
CA ARG A 89 -15.05 -4.76 -3.89
C ARG A 89 -16.07 -4.23 -4.90
N ARG A 90 -17.07 -3.48 -4.46
CA ARG A 90 -18.05 -2.85 -5.37
C ARG A 90 -17.38 -1.90 -6.37
N LEU A 91 -16.38 -1.15 -5.93
CA LEU A 91 -15.60 -0.27 -6.82
C LEU A 91 -14.77 -1.07 -7.84
N ALA A 92 -14.19 -2.20 -7.42
CA ALA A 92 -13.42 -3.07 -8.29
C ALA A 92 -14.30 -3.76 -9.32
N GLU A 93 -15.48 -4.26 -8.91
CA GLU A 93 -16.47 -4.88 -9.78
C GLU A 93 -16.98 -3.92 -10.86
N ALA A 94 -17.28 -2.66 -10.51
CA ALA A 94 -17.64 -1.62 -11.47
C ALA A 94 -16.54 -1.34 -12.51
N LYS A 95 -15.29 -1.73 -12.24
CA LYS A 95 -14.12 -1.58 -13.12
C LYS A 95 -13.68 -2.89 -13.77
N GLY A 96 -14.39 -4.00 -13.54
CA GLY A 96 -13.99 -5.32 -14.03
C GLY A 96 -12.66 -5.82 -13.47
N ALA A 97 -12.28 -5.39 -12.27
CA ALA A 97 -11.02 -5.71 -11.60
C ALA A 97 -11.26 -6.45 -10.28
N SER A 98 -10.23 -7.13 -9.77
CA SER A 98 -10.25 -7.68 -8.40
C SER A 98 -9.94 -6.61 -7.36
N THR A 99 -10.35 -6.87 -6.11
CA THR A 99 -10.02 -6.04 -4.94
C THR A 99 -8.51 -5.81 -4.80
N SER A 100 -7.71 -6.88 -5.00
CA SER A 100 -6.25 -6.79 -4.98
C SER A 100 -5.70 -5.91 -6.09
N GLN A 101 -6.23 -6.03 -7.32
CA GLN A 101 -5.81 -5.19 -8.45
C GLN A 101 -6.12 -3.72 -8.18
N LEU A 102 -7.30 -3.41 -7.68
CA LEU A 102 -7.68 -2.04 -7.36
C LEU A 102 -6.85 -1.46 -6.21
N ALA A 103 -6.56 -2.25 -5.17
CA ALA A 103 -5.70 -1.82 -4.06
C ALA A 103 -4.27 -1.52 -4.53
N LEU A 104 -3.68 -2.39 -5.36
CA LEU A 104 -2.34 -2.17 -5.92
C LEU A 104 -2.32 -0.97 -6.87
N ALA A 105 -3.32 -0.83 -7.74
CA ALA A 105 -3.45 0.31 -8.63
C ALA A 105 -3.53 1.62 -7.84
N TRP A 106 -4.26 1.64 -6.72
CA TRP A 106 -4.31 2.79 -5.82
C TRP A 106 -2.92 3.14 -5.25
N VAL A 107 -2.16 2.16 -4.75
CA VAL A 107 -0.80 2.39 -4.22
C VAL A 107 0.14 2.96 -5.28
N ILE A 108 0.08 2.44 -6.50
CA ILE A 108 0.87 2.93 -7.64
C ILE A 108 0.49 4.38 -7.98
N ALA A 109 -0.80 4.71 -7.95
CA ALA A 109 -1.31 6.05 -8.25
C ALA A 109 -0.87 7.13 -7.23
N GLN A 110 -0.38 6.75 -6.05
CA GLN A 110 0.16 7.69 -5.05
C GLN A 110 1.56 8.23 -5.41
N ASP A 111 2.07 7.87 -6.60
CA ASP A 111 3.41 8.22 -7.08
C ASP A 111 4.51 7.86 -6.06
N THR A 112 4.36 6.67 -5.48
CA THR A 112 5.30 6.16 -4.48
C THR A 112 6.50 5.48 -5.11
N SER A 113 6.38 4.94 -6.32
CA SER A 113 7.30 3.92 -6.82
C SER A 113 8.44 4.42 -7.71
N THR A 114 8.64 5.74 -7.91
CA THR A 114 9.70 6.22 -8.80
C THR A 114 10.72 7.14 -8.10
N PRO A 115 12.02 6.77 -8.08
CA PRO A 115 13.08 7.72 -7.82
C PRO A 115 13.08 8.76 -8.94
N ARG A 116 12.74 10.01 -8.63
CA ARG A 116 12.95 11.13 -9.55
C ARG A 116 14.44 11.44 -9.55
N ALA A 117 15.21 10.72 -10.37
CA ALA A 117 16.62 11.01 -10.54
C ALA A 117 16.80 12.40 -11.17
N PRO A 118 17.56 13.33 -10.55
CA PRO A 118 18.11 14.45 -11.29
C PRO A 118 19.30 13.90 -12.09
N THR A 119 19.15 13.86 -13.42
CA THR A 119 20.26 13.64 -14.37
C THR A 119 21.10 12.36 -14.20
N ALA A 120 20.61 11.21 -14.69
CA ALA A 120 21.46 10.14 -15.23
C ALA A 120 20.63 9.23 -16.15
N SER A 121 21.12 8.97 -17.37
CA SER A 121 20.49 8.05 -18.33
C SER A 121 20.28 6.67 -17.72
N GLN A 122 19.06 6.15 -17.85
CA GLN A 122 18.70 4.82 -17.35
C GLN A 122 19.38 3.72 -18.16
N PRO A 123 19.96 2.67 -17.55
CA PRO A 123 20.02 1.38 -18.20
C PRO A 123 18.61 0.76 -18.18
N ALA A 124 18.22 0.16 -19.31
CA ALA A 124 16.90 -0.45 -19.48
C ALA A 124 16.61 -1.51 -18.39
N PRO A 125 15.37 -1.58 -17.87
CA PRO A 125 15.02 -2.58 -16.87
C PRO A 125 15.11 -3.99 -17.43
N ALA A 126 15.74 -4.90 -16.68
CA ALA A 126 15.73 -6.33 -16.95
C ALA A 126 14.29 -6.85 -16.86
N THR A 127 13.75 -7.31 -17.99
CA THR A 127 12.43 -7.94 -18.07
C THR A 127 12.45 -9.29 -17.38
N HIS A 128 11.94 -9.35 -16.16
CA HIS A 128 11.40 -10.59 -15.61
C HIS A 128 9.88 -10.41 -15.52
N SER A 129 9.17 -11.06 -16.43
CA SER A 129 7.71 -11.04 -16.50
C SER A 129 7.11 -12.08 -15.55
N PRO A 130 6.37 -11.71 -14.49
CA PRO A 130 5.30 -12.54 -14.00
C PRO A 130 4.04 -12.26 -14.84
N LYS A 131 3.44 -13.34 -15.31
CA LYS A 131 2.23 -13.35 -16.13
C LYS A 131 1.03 -12.86 -15.32
N ALA A 132 0.79 -11.55 -15.30
CA ALA A 132 -0.50 -10.87 -15.14
C ALA A 132 -0.23 -9.35 -15.01
N SER A 133 -0.06 -8.66 -16.14
CA SER A 133 -0.19 -7.20 -16.12
C SER A 133 -1.63 -6.85 -15.76
N PRO A 134 -1.90 -6.10 -14.68
CA PRO A 134 -3.25 -5.65 -14.40
C PRO A 134 -3.76 -4.80 -15.59
N PRO A 135 -5.07 -4.81 -15.88
CA PRO A 135 -5.62 -3.91 -16.89
C PRO A 135 -5.28 -2.46 -16.50
N PRO A 136 -5.03 -1.57 -17.47
CA PRO A 136 -4.72 -0.18 -17.18
C PRO A 136 -5.94 0.48 -16.51
N VAL A 137 -5.89 0.62 -15.19
CA VAL A 137 -6.81 1.45 -14.44
C VAL A 137 -6.21 2.85 -14.48
N ASP A 138 -6.90 3.80 -15.12
CA ASP A 138 -6.41 5.16 -15.27
C ASP A 138 -6.15 5.80 -13.89
N SER A 139 -4.90 6.23 -13.69
CA SER A 139 -4.40 6.88 -12.47
C SER A 139 -5.17 8.14 -12.08
N GLY A 140 -5.77 8.85 -13.06
CA GLY A 140 -6.58 10.03 -12.81
C GLY A 140 -7.89 9.74 -12.07
N ASP A 141 -8.40 8.52 -12.18
CA ASP A 141 -9.66 8.11 -11.56
C ASP A 141 -9.44 7.75 -10.07
N LEU A 142 -8.25 7.29 -9.69
CA LEU A 142 -7.99 6.71 -8.35
C LEU A 142 -7.61 7.74 -7.27
N SER A 143 -6.95 8.85 -7.63
CA SER A 143 -6.49 9.87 -6.68
C SER A 143 -7.63 10.75 -6.13
N GLY A 144 -8.68 10.99 -6.93
CA GLY A 144 -9.94 11.62 -6.51
C GLY A 144 -11.05 10.65 -6.06
N CYS A 145 -10.81 9.34 -6.18
CA CYS A 145 -11.81 8.30 -5.97
C CYS A 145 -12.20 8.10 -4.51
N GLN A 146 -13.36 7.48 -4.31
CA GLN A 146 -13.86 7.04 -3.01
C GLN A 146 -12.85 6.15 -2.25
N CYS A 147 -11.95 5.46 -2.96
CA CYS A 147 -10.85 4.67 -2.39
C CYS A 147 -9.98 5.47 -1.41
N SER A 148 -9.67 6.74 -1.70
CA SER A 148 -8.83 7.58 -0.83
C SER A 148 -9.48 7.90 0.53
N ARG A 149 -10.79 7.66 0.67
CA ARG A 149 -11.53 7.79 1.94
C ARG A 149 -11.66 6.47 2.69
N LEU A 150 -11.36 5.33 2.05
CA LEU A 150 -11.34 4.04 2.71
C LEU A 150 -10.14 4.01 3.66
N ARG A 151 -10.43 3.78 4.95
CA ARG A 151 -9.42 3.61 6.00
C ARG A 151 -9.83 2.44 6.87
N ALA A 152 -8.85 1.74 7.43
CA ALA A 152 -9.12 0.78 8.50
C ALA A 152 -9.70 1.51 9.73
N SER A 153 -10.34 0.74 10.61
CA SER A 153 -10.76 1.24 11.92
C SER A 153 -9.60 1.93 12.65
N PRO A 154 -9.84 3.07 13.32
CA PRO A 154 -8.86 3.68 14.19
C PRO A 154 -8.58 2.73 15.36
N GLY A 155 -7.39 2.13 15.36
CA GLY A 155 -6.89 1.26 16.41
C GLY A 155 -5.39 1.22 16.26
N LEU A 156 -4.69 1.78 17.26
CA LEU A 156 -3.27 2.13 17.30
C LEU A 156 -2.42 1.33 16.29
N HIS A 157 -1.84 2.05 15.32
CA HIS A 157 -0.64 1.60 14.64
C HIS A 157 0.28 0.92 15.67
N PRO A 158 0.83 -0.28 15.40
CA PRO A 158 1.86 -0.82 16.28
C PRO A 158 2.92 0.28 16.35
N ALA A 159 3.06 0.88 17.55
CA ALA A 159 4.02 1.92 17.80
C ALA A 159 5.36 1.41 17.26
N GLY A 160 5.99 2.22 16.40
CA GLY A 160 7.19 1.84 15.67
C GLY A 160 8.18 1.11 16.56
N ARG A 161 8.71 0.00 16.06
CA ARG A 161 10.01 -0.51 16.50
C ARG A 161 11.10 0.21 15.73
#